data_AF-A0A2P0B2W0-F1
#
_entry.id   AF-A0A2P0B2W0-F1
#
_cell.length_a   1.000
_cell.length_b   1.000
_cell.length_c   1.000
_cell.angle_alpha   90.00
_cell.angle_beta   90.00
_cell.angle_gamma   90.00
#
_symmetry.space_group_name_H-M   'P 1'
#
loop_
_entity.id
_entity.type
_entity.pdbx_description
1 polymer ?
#
loop_
_entity_poly.entity_id
_entity_poly.type
_entity_poly.pdbx_seq_one_letter_code
_entity_poly.pdbx_strand_id
1 'polypeptide(L)'
;MNKILLTGFATAVAGLSIPAAAQTAPTINYVSKETVQQVPQDEQPKSGELPICKKDQQTNCINSWEANKTGNRPINYWPGRPASEIDEPLPLNEPKN
;
A
#
# COMPACT_ATOMS: atom_id res chain seq x y z
N MET A 1 -38.67 -44.31 -30.63
CA MET A 1 -38.12 -44.31 -29.26
C MET A 1 -36.73 -44.89 -29.30
N ASN A 2 -35.83 -44.30 -28.50
CA ASN A 2 -34.48 -44.74 -28.16
C ASN A 2 -33.28 -44.44 -29.08
N LYS A 3 -32.69 -43.27 -28.79
CA LYS A 3 -31.32 -43.04 -28.29
C LYS A 3 -30.17 -43.20 -29.29
N ILE A 4 -29.83 -42.04 -29.86
CA ILE A 4 -28.51 -41.65 -30.39
C ILE A 4 -27.44 -41.97 -29.33
N LEU A 5 -26.55 -42.92 -29.64
CA LEU A 5 -25.35 -43.18 -28.87
C LEU A 5 -24.17 -42.44 -29.49
N LEU A 6 -23.72 -41.42 -28.75
CA LEU A 6 -22.48 -40.69 -28.92
C LEU A 6 -21.29 -41.65 -29.02
N THR A 7 -20.61 -41.65 -30.15
CA THR A 7 -19.22 -42.11 -30.24
C THR A 7 -18.36 -40.88 -30.54
N GLY A 8 -17.63 -40.46 -29.51
CA GLY A 8 -16.87 -39.22 -29.48
C GLY A 8 -15.72 -39.23 -30.48
N PHE A 9 -15.62 -38.16 -31.27
CA PHE A 9 -14.39 -37.81 -31.97
C PHE A 9 -13.38 -37.35 -30.93
N ALA A 10 -12.35 -38.17 -30.70
CA ALA A 10 -11.14 -37.77 -30.04
C ALA A 10 -10.36 -36.83 -30.98
N THR A 11 -10.56 -35.52 -30.83
CA THR A 11 -9.66 -34.52 -31.42
C THR A 11 -8.49 -34.31 -30.48
N ALA A 12 -7.36 -34.94 -30.83
CA ALA A 12 -6.08 -34.66 -30.23
C ALA A 12 -5.70 -33.19 -30.47
N VAL A 13 -5.82 -32.34 -29.45
CA VAL A 13 -5.21 -31.00 -29.45
C VAL A 13 -3.78 -31.15 -28.92
N ALA A 14 -2.90 -31.67 -29.78
CA ALA A 14 -1.46 -31.61 -29.58
C ALA A 14 -0.91 -30.50 -30.48
N GLY A 15 -0.31 -29.46 -29.86
CA GLY A 15 0.26 -28.29 -30.53
C GLY A 15 -0.69 -27.08 -30.42
N LEU A 16 -0.34 -25.98 -29.78
CA LEU A 16 0.95 -25.30 -29.74
C LEU A 16 1.14 -24.65 -28.37
N SER A 17 2.06 -25.18 -27.55
CA SER A 17 2.72 -24.32 -26.55
C SER A 17 3.61 -23.35 -27.34
N ILE A 18 3.05 -22.22 -27.75
CA ILE A 18 3.87 -21.12 -28.27
C ILE A 18 4.75 -20.71 -27.09
N PRO A 19 6.10 -20.85 -27.16
CA PRO A 19 6.92 -20.22 -26.14
C PRO A 19 6.58 -18.73 -26.23
N ALA A 20 6.13 -18.14 -25.12
CA ALA A 20 5.99 -16.71 -25.02
C ALA A 20 7.30 -16.12 -25.53
N ALA A 21 7.24 -15.43 -26.68
CA ALA A 21 8.42 -14.84 -27.27
C ALA A 21 9.14 -14.10 -26.13
N ALA A 22 10.42 -14.42 -25.92
CA ALA A 22 11.28 -13.64 -25.06
C ALA A 22 11.24 -12.23 -25.64
N GLN A 23 10.33 -11.41 -25.12
CA GLN A 23 10.27 -9.99 -25.39
C GLN A 23 11.65 -9.51 -25.02
N THR A 24 12.42 -9.13 -26.05
CA THR A 24 13.75 -8.55 -25.91
C THR A 24 13.61 -7.49 -24.84
N ALA A 25 14.06 -7.82 -23.63
CA ALA A 25 13.94 -6.91 -22.52
C ALA A 25 14.67 -5.64 -22.97
N PRO A 26 14.03 -4.46 -22.86
CA PRO A 26 14.75 -3.23 -23.15
C PRO A 26 16.03 -3.24 -22.30
N THR A 27 17.16 -2.91 -22.91
CA THR A 27 18.44 -2.84 -22.21
C THR A 27 18.31 -1.82 -21.07
N ILE A 28 18.22 -2.32 -19.83
CA ILE A 28 18.15 -1.47 -18.64
C ILE A 28 19.56 -0.92 -18.40
N ASN A 29 19.72 0.39 -18.60
CA ASN A 29 20.96 1.07 -18.24
C ASN A 29 20.86 1.56 -16.80
N TYR A 30 21.57 0.90 -15.89
CA TYR A 30 21.73 1.38 -14.52
C TYR A 30 22.66 2.60 -14.54
N VAL A 31 22.11 3.77 -14.26
CA VAL A 31 22.85 5.03 -14.19
C VAL A 31 22.79 5.57 -12.77
N SER A 32 23.94 5.94 -12.21
CA SER A 32 24.02 6.65 -10.93
C SER A 32 24.29 8.12 -11.23
N LYS A 33 23.22 8.93 -11.28
CA LYS A 33 23.31 10.39 -11.40
C LYS A 33 22.55 11.01 -10.24
N GLU A 34 23.02 12.15 -9.76
CA GLU A 34 22.27 12.96 -8.80
C GLU A 34 20.96 13.40 -9.45
N THR A 35 19.85 13.15 -8.78
CA THR A 35 18.50 13.56 -9.20
C THR A 35 18.00 14.63 -8.24
N VAL A 36 17.61 15.79 -8.75
CA VAL A 36 16.91 16.79 -7.94
C VAL A 36 15.44 16.38 -7.87
N GLN A 37 15.01 15.86 -6.71
CA GLN A 37 13.59 15.68 -6.43
C GLN A 37 12.99 17.07 -6.20
N GLN A 38 12.14 17.53 -7.13
CA GLN A 38 11.33 18.71 -6.88
C GLN A 38 10.34 18.38 -5.76
N VAL A 39 10.65 18.83 -4.55
CA VAL A 39 9.68 18.87 -3.46
C VAL A 39 8.76 20.06 -3.69
N PRO A 40 7.45 19.96 -3.38
CA PRO A 40 6.57 21.13 -3.32
C PRO A 40 7.23 22.23 -2.46
N GLN A 41 7.00 23.50 -2.78
CA GLN A 41 7.42 24.56 -1.86
C GLN A 41 6.76 24.31 -0.52
N ASP A 42 7.57 24.02 0.49
CA ASP A 42 7.09 23.86 1.85
C ASP A 42 6.33 25.13 2.24
N GLU A 43 5.08 24.96 2.66
CA GLU A 43 4.45 25.98 3.48
C GLU A 43 5.39 26.20 4.66
N GLN A 44 6.02 27.39 4.72
CA GLN A 44 7.00 27.70 5.76
C GLN A 44 6.45 27.25 7.12
N PRO A 45 7.26 26.54 7.93
CA PRO A 45 6.80 26.04 9.21
C PRO A 45 6.22 27.21 9.99
N LYS A 46 4.99 27.05 10.48
CA LYS A 46 4.36 28.08 11.32
C LYS A 46 5.29 28.35 12.51
N SER A 47 5.80 29.57 12.59
CA SER A 47 6.62 30.02 13.72
C SER A 47 5.72 30.26 14.92
N GLY A 48 6.03 29.63 16.06
CA GLY A 48 5.27 29.75 17.31
C GLY A 48 4.42 28.51 17.62
N GLU A 49 3.37 28.69 18.43
CA GLU A 49 2.44 27.61 18.78
C GLU A 49 1.64 27.14 17.55
N LEU A 50 1.65 25.83 17.30
CA LEU A 50 0.87 25.23 16.23
C LEU A 50 -0.61 25.17 16.62
N PRO A 51 -1.54 25.52 15.73
CA PRO A 51 -2.97 25.36 15.98
C PRO A 51 -3.35 23.87 16.00
N ILE A 52 -4.45 23.53 16.67
CA ILE A 52 -4.99 22.16 16.63
C ILE A 52 -5.45 21.81 15.22
N CYS A 53 -5.10 20.61 14.75
CA CYS A 53 -5.51 20.12 13.43
C CYS A 53 -7.03 20.07 13.26
N LYS A 54 -7.52 20.61 12.14
CA LYS A 54 -8.91 20.42 11.70
C LYS A 54 -9.07 19.03 11.06
N LYS A 55 -10.31 18.62 10.82
CA LYS A 55 -10.63 17.40 10.07
C LYS A 55 -9.88 17.42 8.72
N ASP A 56 -9.20 16.32 8.40
CA ASP A 56 -8.44 16.08 7.16
C ASP A 56 -7.20 16.98 6.92
N GLN A 57 -6.75 17.73 7.94
CA GLN A 57 -5.46 18.42 7.92
C GLN A 57 -4.34 17.50 8.43
N GLN A 58 -3.21 17.47 7.73
CA GLN A 58 -2.07 16.62 8.08
C GLN A 58 -0.79 17.41 8.40
N THR A 59 -0.68 18.66 7.95
CA THR A 59 0.53 19.49 8.03
C THR A 59 0.28 20.78 8.80
N ASN A 60 1.35 21.37 9.34
CA ASN A 60 1.34 22.70 9.99
C ASN A 60 0.31 22.89 11.12
N CYS A 61 -0.02 21.80 11.83
CA CYS A 61 -0.92 21.79 12.98
C CYS A 61 -0.48 20.71 13.98
N ILE A 62 -0.87 20.86 15.25
CA ILE A 62 -0.62 19.86 16.30
C ILE A 62 -1.82 18.94 16.48
N ASN A 63 -1.57 17.65 16.73
CA ASN A 63 -2.61 16.70 17.09
C ASN A 63 -3.30 17.13 18.40
N SER A 64 -4.64 17.06 18.45
CA SER A 64 -5.42 17.46 19.63
C SER A 64 -5.07 16.69 20.90
N TRP A 65 -4.65 15.43 20.77
CA TRP A 65 -4.17 14.62 21.88
C TRP A 65 -2.84 15.14 22.42
N GLU A 66 -1.94 15.59 21.56
CA GLU A 66 -0.67 16.18 22.03
C GLU A 66 -0.86 17.56 22.65
N ALA A 67 -1.76 18.37 22.10
CA ALA A 67 -2.05 19.69 22.65
C ALA A 67 -2.78 19.62 24.00
N ASN A 68 -3.90 18.90 24.07
CA ASN A 68 -4.84 18.97 25.21
C ASN A 68 -5.31 17.60 25.72
N LYS A 69 -4.76 16.49 25.21
CA LYS A 69 -5.23 15.12 25.51
C LYS A 69 -6.72 14.93 25.20
N THR A 70 -7.20 15.58 24.14
CA THR A 70 -8.58 15.48 23.65
C THR A 70 -8.63 14.79 22.27
N GLY A 71 -9.73 14.10 21.98
CA GLY A 71 -9.94 13.43 20.69
C GLY A 71 -9.24 12.06 20.57
N ASN A 72 -8.76 11.74 19.37
CA ASN A 72 -8.15 10.44 19.07
C ASN A 72 -6.74 10.33 19.69
N ARG A 73 -6.58 9.38 20.60
CA ARG A 73 -5.29 9.03 21.19
C ARG A 73 -4.38 8.35 20.15
N PRO A 74 -3.11 8.76 20.00
CA PRO A 74 -2.15 8.07 19.15
C PRO A 74 -1.86 6.65 19.68
N ILE A 75 -1.64 5.73 18.75
CA ILE A 75 -1.13 4.40 19.07
C ILE A 75 0.34 4.54 19.49
N ASN A 76 0.72 3.99 20.65
CA ASN A 76 2.13 3.99 21.06
C ASN A 76 2.88 2.74 20.58
N TYR A 77 2.16 1.79 19.98
CA TYR A 77 2.71 0.49 19.61
C TYR A 77 2.07 -0.02 18.31
N TRP A 78 2.90 -0.64 17.47
CA TRP A 78 2.49 -1.33 16.27
C TRP A 78 2.75 -2.83 16.43
N PRO A 79 1.77 -3.72 16.20
CA PRO A 79 1.89 -5.16 16.49
C PRO A 79 2.81 -5.95 15.55
N GLY A 80 3.61 -5.28 14.71
CA GLY A 80 4.62 -5.91 13.84
C GLY A 80 4.07 -6.61 12.59
N ARG A 81 2.77 -6.48 12.28
CA ARG A 81 2.13 -7.04 11.07
C ARG A 81 1.62 -5.95 10.13
N PRO A 82 1.43 -6.22 8.83
CA PRO A 82 0.88 -5.23 7.89
C PRO A 82 -0.51 -4.73 8.31
N ALA A 83 -0.82 -3.46 8.06
CA ALA A 83 -2.11 -2.86 8.42
C ALA A 83 -3.31 -3.57 7.76
N SER A 84 -3.09 -4.18 6.59
CA SER A 84 -4.10 -4.94 5.84
C SER A 84 -4.45 -6.30 6.47
N GLU A 85 -3.69 -6.76 7.45
CA GLU A 85 -3.89 -8.06 8.11
C GLU A 85 -4.40 -7.93 9.55
N ILE A 86 -4.73 -6.71 9.99
CA ILE A 86 -5.17 -6.41 11.35
C ILE A 86 -6.65 -6.03 11.31
N ASP A 87 -7.51 -6.99 11.64
CA ASP A 87 -8.96 -6.78 11.74
C ASP A 87 -9.39 -6.31 13.13
N GLU A 88 -8.53 -6.52 14.14
CA GLU A 88 -8.76 -6.08 15.51
C GLU A 88 -8.37 -4.61 15.79
N PRO A 89 -8.91 -3.99 16.86
CA PRO A 89 -8.43 -2.71 17.33
C PRO A 89 -6.95 -2.74 17.71
N LEU A 90 -6.19 -1.75 17.27
CA LEU A 90 -4.77 -1.65 17.57
C LEU A 90 -4.54 -1.45 19.09
N PRO A 91 -3.64 -2.24 19.70
CA PRO A 91 -3.27 -2.05 21.11
C PRO A 91 -2.61 -0.69 21.33
N LEU A 92 -3.00 0.00 22.40
CA LEU A 92 -2.44 1.32 22.73
C LEU A 92 -0.99 1.24 23.22
N ASN A 93 -0.62 0.15 23.90
CA ASN A 93 0.73 -0.08 24.42
C ASN A 93 1.18 -1.49 24.04
N GLU A 94 2.50 -1.71 24.05
CA GLU A 94 3.08 -3.04 23.89
C GLU A 94 2.53 -4.03 24.95
N PRO A 95 2.18 -5.27 24.56
CA PRO A 95 1.76 -6.28 25.52
C PRO A 95 2.89 -6.56 26.52
N LYS A 96 2.56 -6.65 27.81
CA LYS A 96 3.51 -7.09 28.82
C LYS A 96 3.71 -8.60 28.68
N ASN A 97 4.95 -9.03 28.46
CA ASN A 97 5.37 -10.43 28.50
C ASN A 97 5.31 -10.99 29.92
#